data_AF-A0A179BVE5-F1
#
_entry.id   AF-A0A179BVE5-F1
#
_cell.length_a   1.000
_cell.length_b   1.000
_cell.length_c   1.000
_cell.angle_alpha   90.00
_cell.angle_beta   90.00
_cell.angle_gamma   90.00
#
_symmetry.space_group_name_H-M   'P 1'
#
loop_
_entity.id
_entity.type
_entity.pdbx_description
1 polymer ?
#
loop_
_entity_poly.entity_id
_entity_poly.type
_entity_poly.pdbx_seq_one_letter_code
_entity_poly.pdbx_strand_id
1 'polypeptide(L)'
;MAKKKLSWSEQICGRPCPPMPKIVDEVLANYVKADGAFCGRFRPEGSWTYHAFTTIRRNGWVEASALSFGKGMELYFLTDRGEPEALAAKERVRAAREARVQWSRDFNEAHLAKLAAEKEAT
;
A
#
# COMPACT_ATOMS: atom_id res chain seq x y z
N MET A 1 -18.30 13.96 -16.79
CA MET A 1 -17.63 12.63 -16.75
C MET A 1 -18.67 11.60 -16.36
N ALA A 2 -18.88 10.55 -17.16
CA ALA A 2 -19.86 9.51 -16.85
C ALA A 2 -19.44 8.74 -15.58
N LYS A 3 -20.39 8.50 -14.65
CA LYS A 3 -20.11 7.65 -13.47
C LYS A 3 -19.73 6.26 -13.96
N LYS A 4 -18.55 5.78 -13.57
CA LYS A 4 -18.08 4.44 -13.91
C LYS A 4 -19.08 3.42 -13.38
N LYS A 5 -19.54 2.49 -14.23
CA LYS A 5 -20.40 1.40 -13.79
C LYS A 5 -19.65 0.56 -12.75
N LEU A 6 -20.32 0.24 -11.64
CA LEU A 6 -19.78 -0.64 -10.62
C LEU A 6 -19.53 -2.02 -11.22
N SER A 7 -18.41 -2.64 -10.86
CA SER A 7 -18.14 -4.06 -11.17
C SER A 7 -19.13 -4.96 -10.44
N TRP A 8 -19.21 -6.24 -10.83
CA TRP A 8 -20.13 -7.20 -10.21
C TRP A 8 -19.98 -7.28 -8.69
N SER A 9 -18.75 -7.31 -8.18
CA SER A 9 -18.50 -7.37 -6.74
C SER A 9 -18.86 -6.06 -6.03
N GLU A 10 -18.63 -4.91 -6.67
CA GLU A 10 -19.05 -3.60 -6.15
C GLU A 10 -20.57 -3.41 -6.19
N GLN A 11 -21.26 -4.05 -7.14
CA GLN A 11 -22.73 -4.09 -7.17
C GLN A 11 -23.27 -4.90 -5.98
N ILE A 12 -22.63 -6.03 -5.63
CA ILE A 12 -22.99 -6.83 -4.46
C ILE A 12 -22.78 -6.04 -3.16
N CYS A 13 -21.63 -5.36 -3.02
CA CYS A 13 -21.35 -4.52 -1.85
C CYS A 13 -22.15 -3.20 -1.80
N GLY A 14 -22.73 -2.77 -2.91
CA GLY A 14 -23.37 -1.46 -3.03
C GLY A 14 -22.40 -0.25 -2.98
N ARG A 15 -21.07 -0.47 -2.97
CA ARG A 15 -20.05 0.58 -2.89
C ARG A 15 -18.76 0.20 -3.63
N PRO A 16 -18.01 1.17 -4.17
CA PRO A 16 -16.77 0.89 -4.89
C PRO A 16 -15.69 0.27 -4.00
N CYS A 17 -14.85 -0.57 -4.59
CA CYS A 17 -13.74 -1.20 -3.89
C CYS A 17 -12.66 -0.14 -3.59
N PRO A 18 -12.19 0.00 -2.33
CA PRO A 18 -11.16 0.96 -1.99
C PRO A 18 -9.88 0.73 -2.81
N PRO A 19 -9.20 1.81 -3.25
CA PRO A 19 -7.98 1.67 -4.06
C PRO A 19 -6.86 0.97 -3.26
N MET A 20 -5.93 0.34 -3.97
CA MET A 20 -4.70 -0.14 -3.38
C MET A 20 -3.85 1.04 -2.87
N PRO A 21 -3.05 0.85 -1.80
CA PRO A 21 -2.07 1.85 -1.40
C PRO A 21 -1.12 2.16 -2.56
N LYS A 22 -0.62 3.40 -2.61
CA LYS A 22 0.36 3.80 -3.63
C LYS A 22 1.67 3.05 -3.39
N ILE A 23 2.30 2.55 -4.45
CA ILE A 23 3.59 1.84 -4.35
C ILE A 23 4.66 2.71 -3.68
N VAL A 24 4.64 4.03 -3.92
CA VAL A 24 5.54 4.99 -3.23
C VAL A 24 5.35 4.92 -1.71
N ASP A 25 4.11 4.92 -1.23
CA ASP A 25 3.80 4.84 0.19
C ASP A 25 4.20 3.47 0.75
N GLU A 26 4.00 2.38 0.02
CA GLU A 26 4.42 1.04 0.45
C GLU A 26 5.95 0.92 0.56
N VAL A 27 6.68 1.44 -0.43
CA VAL A 27 8.16 1.43 -0.41
C VAL A 27 8.68 2.29 0.75
N LEU A 28 8.08 3.46 0.99
CA LEU A 28 8.53 4.35 2.06
C LEU A 28 8.15 3.83 3.45
N ALA A 29 6.94 3.29 3.62
CA ALA A 29 6.48 2.68 4.87
C ALA A 29 7.38 1.51 5.32
N ASN A 30 8.03 0.82 4.38
CA ASN A 30 8.95 -0.29 4.70
C ASN A 30 10.21 0.16 5.49
N TYR A 31 10.53 1.46 5.52
CA TYR A 31 11.61 2.00 6.35
C TYR A 31 11.22 2.14 7.83
N VAL A 32 9.93 1.94 8.15
CA VAL A 32 9.42 1.97 9.52
C VAL A 32 9.09 0.54 9.95
N LYS A 33 9.78 0.05 10.98
CA LYS A 33 9.52 -1.26 11.58
C LYS A 33 8.16 -1.30 12.30
N ALA A 34 7.75 -2.48 12.74
CA ALA A 34 6.47 -2.66 13.45
C ALA A 34 6.41 -1.85 14.76
N ASP A 35 7.52 -1.80 15.50
CA ASP A 35 7.72 -1.04 16.74
C ASP A 35 7.77 0.49 16.55
N GLY A 36 7.79 0.97 15.30
CA GLY A 36 7.91 2.39 14.97
C GLY A 36 9.35 2.87 14.79
N ALA A 37 10.35 2.01 15.02
CA ALA A 37 11.74 2.37 14.79
C ALA A 37 12.07 2.42 13.29
N PHE A 38 13.01 3.29 12.91
CA PHE A 38 13.48 3.40 11.54
C PHE A 38 14.54 2.35 11.21
N CYS A 39 14.61 1.95 9.95
CA CYS A 39 15.60 0.98 9.48
C CYS A 39 16.15 1.33 8.10
N GLY A 40 17.38 0.88 7.86
CA GLY A 40 17.97 0.94 6.53
C GLY A 40 17.39 -0.13 5.61
N ARG A 41 17.23 0.19 4.33
CA ARG A 41 16.77 -0.75 3.30
C ARG A 41 17.70 -0.74 2.11
N PHE A 42 17.95 -1.92 1.54
CA PHE A 42 18.66 -2.01 0.27
C PHE A 42 17.83 -1.41 -0.84
N ARG A 43 18.52 -0.96 -1.90
CA ARG A 43 17.87 -0.60 -3.15
C ARG A 43 16.96 -1.75 -3.59
N PRO A 44 15.68 -1.47 -3.94
CA PRO A 44 14.82 -2.50 -4.47
C PRO A 44 15.30 -2.95 -5.86
N GLU A 45 15.33 -4.27 -6.07
CA GLU A 45 15.71 -4.89 -7.35
C GLU A 45 14.55 -4.98 -8.34
N GLY A 46 13.30 -4.95 -7.86
CA GLY A 46 12.11 -5.08 -8.67
C GLY A 46 11.84 -3.87 -9.57
N SER A 47 11.54 -4.11 -10.85
CA SER A 47 11.21 -3.06 -11.83
C SER A 47 9.99 -2.20 -11.42
N TRP A 48 8.96 -2.84 -10.87
CA TRP A 48 7.74 -2.21 -10.38
C TRP A 48 7.91 -1.30 -9.15
N THR A 49 8.92 -1.54 -8.31
CA THR A 49 9.22 -0.69 -7.13
C THR A 49 10.32 0.34 -7.43
N TYR A 50 11.05 0.18 -8.53
CA TYR A 50 12.13 1.08 -8.93
C TYR A 50 11.65 2.53 -9.15
N HIS A 51 10.50 2.74 -9.78
CA HIS A 51 9.93 4.08 -9.96
C HIS A 51 9.54 4.74 -8.63
N ALA A 52 8.99 3.95 -7.71
CA ALA A 52 8.68 4.44 -6.37
C ALA A 52 9.96 4.83 -5.62
N PHE A 53 10.99 3.99 -5.69
CA PHE A 53 12.28 4.25 -5.07
C PHE A 53 12.98 5.51 -5.63
N THR A 54 13.00 5.66 -6.95
CA THR A 54 13.57 6.86 -7.58
C THR A 54 12.80 8.13 -7.20
N THR A 55 11.48 8.02 -7.02
CA THR A 55 10.65 9.14 -6.53
C THR A 55 11.03 9.53 -5.10
N ILE A 56 11.13 8.58 -4.17
CA ILE A 56 11.48 8.91 -2.78
C ILE A 56 12.90 9.44 -2.64
N ARG A 57 13.85 8.97 -3.47
CA ARG A 57 15.21 9.53 -3.55
C ARG A 57 15.20 10.96 -4.07
N ARG A 58 14.49 11.21 -5.18
CA ARG A 58 14.40 12.54 -5.79
C ARG A 58 13.77 13.56 -4.85
N ASN A 59 12.82 13.12 -4.02
CA ASN A 59 12.18 13.97 -3.01
C ASN A 59 13.07 14.21 -1.77
N GLY A 60 14.24 13.57 -1.69
CA GLY A 60 15.18 13.72 -0.58
C GLY A 60 14.72 13.03 0.72
N TRP A 61 13.82 12.06 0.63
CA TRP A 61 13.32 11.33 1.81
C TRP A 61 14.26 10.21 2.25
N VAL A 62 15.08 9.69 1.32
CA VAL A 62 16.08 8.68 1.63
C VAL A 62 17.43 9.02 1.00
N GLU A 63 18.49 8.66 1.70
CA GLU A 63 19.87 8.85 1.27
C GLU A 63 20.66 7.55 1.33
N ALA A 64 21.67 7.44 0.47
CA ALA A 64 22.55 6.29 0.47
C ALA A 64 23.52 6.41 1.64
N SER A 65 23.67 5.33 2.41
CA SER A 65 24.72 5.18 3.40
C SER A 65 26.08 5.05 2.71
N ALA A 66 27.14 5.42 3.44
CA ALA A 66 28.50 5.05 3.08
C ALA A 66 28.75 3.52 3.12
N LEU A 67 27.86 2.76 3.77
CA LEU A 67 27.87 1.30 3.79
C LEU A 67 27.37 0.76 2.45
N SER A 68 28.31 0.37 1.58
CA SER A 68 28.02 -0.36 0.34
C SER A 68 28.75 -1.70 0.34
N PHE A 69 28.06 -2.77 -0.06
CA PHE A 69 28.63 -4.13 -0.14
C PHE A 69 28.97 -4.52 -1.59
N GLY A 70 29.18 -3.52 -2.46
CA GLY A 70 29.36 -3.70 -3.90
C GLY A 70 28.25 -3.06 -4.73
N LYS A 71 28.38 -3.12 -6.05
CA LYS A 71 27.47 -2.47 -7.00
C LYS A 71 26.04 -2.99 -6.83
N GLY A 72 25.09 -2.10 -6.54
CA GLY A 72 23.68 -2.44 -6.34
C GLY A 72 23.29 -2.83 -4.91
N MET A 73 24.28 -3.02 -4.02
CA MET A 73 24.08 -3.38 -2.60
C MET A 73 24.31 -2.16 -1.69
N GLU A 74 23.69 -1.05 -2.07
CA GLU A 74 23.71 0.21 -1.32
C GLU A 74 22.59 0.18 -0.28
N LEU A 75 22.94 0.46 0.97
CA LEU A 75 21.97 0.60 2.05
C LEU A 75 21.48 2.04 2.09
N TYR A 76 20.16 2.24 2.11
CA TYR A 76 19.52 3.54 2.18
C TYR A 76 18.89 3.76 3.54
N PHE A 77 18.97 4.97 4.08
CA PHE A 77 18.32 5.38 5.32
C PHE A 77 17.39 6.56 5.08
N LEU A 78 16.43 6.75 5.99
CA LEU A 78 15.59 7.94 6.00
C LEU A 78 16.43 9.16 6.38
N THR A 79 16.13 10.29 5.75
CA THR A 79 16.63 11.60 6.18
C THR A 79 15.69 12.18 7.24
N ASP A 80 16.09 13.28 7.90
CA ASP A 80 15.22 14.03 8.82
C ASP A 80 13.87 14.42 8.19
N ARG A 81 13.85 14.65 6.87
CA ARG A 81 12.62 14.95 6.10
C ARG A 81 11.84 13.71 5.72
N GLY A 82 12.52 12.57 5.59
CA GLY A 82 11.93 11.28 5.24
C GLY A 82 11.23 10.61 6.40
N GLU A 83 11.73 10.74 7.63
CA GLU A 83 11.13 10.15 8.83
C GLU A 83 9.63 10.47 9.01
N PRO A 84 9.20 11.75 9.04
CA PRO A 84 7.79 12.07 9.18
C PRO A 84 6.95 11.60 7.98
N GLU A 85 7.52 11.65 6.76
CA GLU A 85 6.81 11.19 5.57
C GLU A 85 6.65 9.66 5.56
N ALA A 86 7.63 8.92 6.08
CA ALA A 86 7.56 7.46 6.19
C ALA A 86 6.53 7.00 7.22
N LEU A 87 6.42 7.73 8.34
CA LEU A 87 5.33 7.53 9.31
C LEU A 87 3.97 7.81 8.67
N ALA A 88 3.82 8.95 7.98
CA ALA A 88 2.60 9.29 7.28
C ALA A 88 2.24 8.26 6.19
N ALA A 89 3.22 7.77 5.43
CA ALA A 89 3.05 6.72 4.44
C ALA A 89 2.59 5.41 5.08
N LYS A 90 3.18 5.01 6.22
CA LYS A 90 2.75 3.82 6.97
C LYS A 90 1.29 3.92 7.40
N GLU A 91 0.86 5.08 7.87
CA GLU A 91 -0.53 5.36 8.22
C GLU A 91 -1.47 5.31 7.01
N ARG A 92 -1.09 5.91 5.88
CA ARG A 92 -1.85 5.82 4.61
C ARG A 92 -1.99 4.38 4.14
N VAL A 93 -0.93 3.59 4.21
CA VAL A 93 -0.92 2.17 3.85
C VAL A 93 -1.81 1.36 4.78
N ARG A 94 -1.72 1.60 6.10
CA ARG A 94 -2.57 0.95 7.10
C ARG A 94 -4.05 1.22 6.82
N ALA A 95 -4.43 2.49 6.67
CA ALA A 95 -5.81 2.89 6.40
C ALA A 95 -6.34 2.27 5.10
N ALA A 96 -5.53 2.25 4.02
CA ALA A 96 -5.93 1.62 2.76
C ALA A 96 -6.14 0.10 2.91
N ARG A 97 -5.26 -0.58 3.65
CA ARG A 97 -5.37 -2.02 3.91
C ARG A 97 -6.59 -2.34 4.78
N GLU A 98 -6.82 -1.57 5.85
CA GLU A 98 -8.00 -1.71 6.71
C GLU A 98 -9.30 -1.50 5.92
N ALA A 99 -9.36 -0.45 5.10
CA ALA A 99 -10.52 -0.20 4.25
C ALA A 99 -10.81 -1.36 3.29
N ARG A 100 -9.76 -1.95 2.69
CA ARG A 100 -9.91 -3.13 1.81
C ARG A 100 -10.28 -4.40 2.55
N VAL A 101 -9.72 -4.62 3.74
CA VAL A 101 -10.10 -5.75 4.60
C VAL A 101 -11.57 -5.63 4.98
N GLN A 102 -12.02 -4.45 5.39
CA GLN A 102 -13.43 -4.23 5.71
C GLN A 102 -14.31 -4.44 4.48
N TRP A 103 -13.95 -3.87 3.33
CA TRP A 103 -14.71 -4.08 2.10
C TRP A 103 -14.80 -5.56 1.69
N SER A 104 -13.72 -6.33 1.88
CA SER A 104 -13.71 -7.78 1.62
C SER A 104 -14.66 -8.54 2.54
N ARG A 105 -14.74 -8.15 3.82
CA ARG A 105 -15.70 -8.73 4.77
C ARG A 105 -17.13 -8.43 4.35
N ASP A 106 -17.43 -7.16 4.05
CA ASP A 106 -18.76 -6.74 3.59
C ASP A 106 -19.17 -7.48 2.31
N PHE A 107 -18.22 -7.67 1.38
CA PHE A 107 -18.45 -8.43 0.14
C PHE A 107 -18.85 -9.87 0.44
N ASN A 108 -18.09 -10.56 1.29
CA ASN A 108 -18.37 -11.95 1.62
C ASN A 108 -19.74 -12.10 2.30
N GLU A 109 -20.08 -11.20 3.22
CA GLU A 109 -21.38 -11.19 3.89
C GLU A 109 -22.53 -10.97 2.89
N ALA A 110 -22.44 -9.93 2.06
CA ALA A 110 -23.45 -9.62 1.06
C ALA A 110 -23.58 -10.73 0.01
N HIS A 111 -22.47 -11.36 -0.38
CA HIS A 111 -22.47 -12.47 -1.32
C HIS A 111 -23.16 -13.71 -0.75
N LEU A 112 -22.88 -14.06 0.51
CA LEU A 112 -23.54 -15.17 1.20
C LEU A 112 -25.05 -14.92 1.38
N ALA A 113 -25.43 -13.70 1.76
CA ALA A 113 -26.85 -13.33 1.88
C ALA A 113 -27.58 -13.44 0.54
N LYS A 114 -26.95 -13.00 -0.56
CA LYS A 114 -27.51 -13.16 -1.91
C LYS A 114 -27.71 -14.64 -2.28
N LEU A 115 -26.72 -15.49 -2.01
CA LEU A 115 -26.83 -16.93 -2.28
C LEU A 115 -27.91 -17.60 -1.44
N ALA A 116 -28.13 -17.17 -0.20
CA ALA A 116 -29.21 -17.67 0.64
C ALA A 116 -30.59 -17.28 0.08
N ALA A 117 -30.76 -16.02 -0.33
CA ALA A 117 -32.01 -15.53 -0.93
C ALA A 117 -32.34 -16.25 -2.25
N GLU A 118 -31.33 -16.54 -3.09
CA GLU A 118 -31.52 -17.30 -4.34
C GLU A 118 -31.96 -18.75 -4.07
N LYS A 119 -31.50 -19.37 -2.97
CA LYS A 119 -31.92 -20.71 -2.55
C LYS A 119 -33.34 -20.75 -2.01
N GLU A 120 -33.78 -19.71 -1.29
CA GLU A 120 -35.16 -19.63 -0.77
C GLU A 120 -36.20 -19.33 -1.86
N ALA A 121 -35.76 -18.71 -2.97
CA ALA A 121 -36.61 -18.40 -4.11
C ALA A 121 -36.77 -19.56 -5.12
N THR A 122 -36.08 -20.69 -4.91
CA THR A 122 -36.12 -21.90 -5.75
C THR A 122 -36.90 -23.02 -5.06
#